data_AF-A0A2A2UYH3-F1
#
_entry.id   AF-A0A2A2UYH3-F1
#
_cell.length_a   1.000
_cell.length_b   1.000
_cell.length_c   1.000
_cell.angle_alpha   90.00
_cell.angle_beta   90.00
_cell.angle_gamma   90.00
#
_symmetry.space_group_name_H-M   'P 1'
#
loop_
_entity.id
_entity.type
_entity.pdbx_description
1 polymer ?
#
loop_
_entity_poly.entity_id
_entity_poly.type
_entity_poly.pdbx_seq_one_letter_code
_entity_poly.pdbx_strand_id
1 'polypeptide(L)'
;MKLSNLVLLSIASISFFYIQLWDESLVMPLHLLLLSVCTLYGMYRRDINITHIAGFILVLTASSHAVFELGLINYTIPDENKLLQGTIIYGVQLLFSITTALILIFRVQISRLISKSKQIELTYFDGLYHWIYMYTSLIYLLGLVENIAWSYFNLKSWTFIYDNFEGLIYIAWAICCGAVLTMMICSAKSNDSQEPRLS
;
A
#
# COMPACT_ATOMS: atom_id res chain seq x y z
N MET A 1 -21.87 3.01 -17.04
CA MET A 1 -21.60 2.53 -15.67
C MET A 1 -21.16 3.72 -14.81
N LYS A 2 -21.70 3.89 -13.58
CA LYS A 2 -21.25 4.96 -12.67
C LYS A 2 -19.80 4.71 -12.23
N LEU A 3 -19.02 5.77 -12.04
CA LEU A 3 -17.61 5.68 -11.60
C LEU A 3 -17.46 4.81 -10.34
N SER A 4 -18.35 5.03 -9.36
CA SER A 4 -18.39 4.25 -8.12
C SER A 4 -18.55 2.75 -8.35
N ASN A 5 -19.29 2.32 -9.37
CA ASN A 5 -19.51 0.91 -9.66
C ASN A 5 -18.26 0.28 -10.29
N LEU A 6 -17.53 1.06 -11.10
CA LEU A 6 -16.27 0.63 -11.69
C LEU A 6 -15.17 0.49 -10.62
N VAL A 7 -15.09 1.46 -9.70
CA VAL A 7 -14.18 1.43 -8.55
C VAL A 7 -14.45 0.17 -7.72
N LEU A 8 -15.72 -0.05 -7.36
CA LEU A 8 -16.13 -1.19 -6.54
C LEU A 8 -15.85 -2.53 -7.24
N LEU A 9 -16.17 -2.64 -8.54
CA LEU A 9 -15.92 -3.86 -9.31
C LEU A 9 -14.42 -4.17 -9.42
N SER A 10 -13.61 -3.14 -9.66
CA SER A 10 -12.15 -3.30 -9.79
C SER A 10 -11.55 -3.79 -8.47
N ILE A 11 -11.91 -3.12 -7.37
CA ILE A 11 -11.49 -3.52 -6.01
C ILE A 11 -11.96 -4.94 -5.70
N ALA A 12 -13.25 -5.25 -5.91
CA ALA A 12 -13.80 -6.57 -5.62
C ALA A 12 -13.11 -7.69 -6.42
N SER A 13 -12.87 -7.46 -7.72
CA SER A 13 -12.20 -8.43 -8.60
C SER A 13 -10.77 -8.71 -8.15
N ILE A 14 -10.00 -7.67 -7.83
CA ILE A 14 -8.60 -7.81 -7.41
C ILE A 14 -8.51 -8.39 -6.00
N SER A 15 -9.38 -7.99 -5.09
CA SER A 15 -9.49 -8.61 -3.76
C SER A 15 -9.79 -10.09 -3.85
N PHE A 16 -10.73 -10.50 -4.70
CA PHE A 16 -11.02 -11.92 -4.90
C PHE A 16 -9.81 -12.67 -5.47
N PHE A 17 -9.12 -12.09 -6.45
CA PHE A 17 -7.91 -12.68 -7.02
C PHE A 17 -6.78 -12.84 -6.00
N TYR A 18 -6.51 -11.81 -5.18
CA TYR A 18 -5.46 -11.83 -4.16
C TYR A 18 -5.75 -12.83 -3.03
N ILE A 19 -7.01 -12.91 -2.57
CA ILE A 19 -7.43 -13.87 -1.55
C ILE A 19 -7.20 -15.31 -2.01
N GLN A 20 -7.36 -15.60 -3.30
CA GLN A 20 -7.18 -16.95 -3.84
C GLN A 20 -5.70 -17.37 -3.93
N LEU A 21 -4.76 -16.43 -4.01
CA LEU A 21 -3.33 -16.74 -4.09
C LEU A 21 -2.77 -17.20 -2.74
N TRP A 22 -3.15 -16.54 -1.64
CA TRP A 22 -2.73 -16.83 -0.25
C TRP A 22 -1.24 -17.23 -0.11
N ASP A 23 -0.37 -16.57 -0.87
CA ASP A 23 1.07 -16.85 -0.90
C ASP A 23 1.84 -15.54 -1.07
N GLU A 24 2.61 -15.17 -0.06
CA GLU A 24 3.42 -13.94 -0.04
C GLU A 24 4.33 -13.86 -1.27
N SER A 25 4.91 -14.98 -1.68
CA SER A 25 5.87 -15.07 -2.79
C SER A 25 5.25 -14.70 -4.14
N LEU A 26 3.93 -14.77 -4.25
CA LEU A 26 3.18 -14.35 -5.43
C LEU A 26 2.55 -12.97 -5.23
N VAL A 27 1.95 -12.74 -4.06
CA VAL A 27 1.16 -11.54 -3.78
C VAL A 27 2.03 -10.28 -3.73
N MET A 28 3.20 -10.33 -3.08
CA MET A 28 4.10 -9.16 -2.97
C MET A 28 4.66 -8.73 -4.34
N PRO A 29 5.26 -9.62 -5.16
CA PRO A 29 5.73 -9.24 -6.49
C PRO A 29 4.62 -8.70 -7.40
N LEU A 30 3.41 -9.27 -7.34
CA LEU A 30 2.26 -8.77 -8.10
C LEU A 30 1.85 -7.36 -7.66
N HIS A 31 1.86 -7.08 -6.36
CA HIS A 31 1.57 -5.76 -5.83
C HIS A 31 2.59 -4.72 -6.33
N LEU A 32 3.88 -5.03 -6.22
CA LEU A 32 4.97 -4.17 -6.72
C LEU A 32 4.93 -3.99 -8.24
N LEU A 33 4.62 -5.05 -9.00
CA LEU A 33 4.48 -5.00 -10.45
C LEU A 33 3.38 -4.02 -10.85
N LEU A 34 2.20 -4.13 -10.22
CA LEU A 34 1.05 -3.30 -10.55
C LEU A 34 1.31 -1.83 -10.21
N LEU A 35 1.92 -1.55 -9.05
CA LEU A 35 2.37 -0.21 -8.69
C LEU A 35 3.39 0.36 -9.70
N SER A 36 4.32 -0.48 -10.16
CA SER A 36 5.32 -0.10 -11.18
C SER A 36 4.66 0.24 -12.51
N VAL A 37 3.75 -0.62 -13.00
CA VAL A 37 2.99 -0.39 -14.23
C VAL A 37 2.18 0.90 -14.14
N CYS A 38 1.48 1.14 -13.04
CA CYS A 38 0.70 2.37 -12.88
C CYS A 38 1.56 3.62 -12.76
N THR A 39 2.72 3.54 -12.12
CA THR A 39 3.69 4.64 -12.08
C THR A 39 4.20 4.97 -13.47
N LEU A 40 4.64 3.96 -14.24
CA LEU A 40 5.10 4.12 -15.62
C LEU A 40 4.00 4.65 -16.54
N TYR A 41 2.76 4.18 -16.37
CA TYR A 41 1.60 4.68 -17.09
C TYR A 41 1.38 6.18 -16.80
N GLY A 42 1.42 6.58 -15.52
CA GLY A 42 1.30 7.97 -15.11
C GLY A 42 2.37 8.85 -15.77
N MET A 43 3.62 8.37 -15.80
CA MET A 43 4.72 9.07 -16.48
C MET A 43 4.49 9.21 -17.98
N TYR A 44 4.08 8.12 -18.64
CA TYR A 44 3.79 8.10 -20.07
C TYR A 44 2.66 9.06 -20.44
N ARG A 45 1.59 9.11 -19.63
CA ARG A 45 0.45 10.02 -19.83
C ARG A 45 0.67 11.42 -19.26
N ARG A 46 1.82 11.68 -18.64
CA ARG A 46 2.15 12.92 -17.92
C ARG A 46 1.13 13.27 -16.83
N ASP A 47 0.50 12.26 -16.24
CA ASP A 47 -0.40 12.41 -15.09
C ASP A 47 0.43 12.35 -13.79
N ILE A 48 0.75 13.53 -13.27
CA ILE A 48 1.60 13.69 -12.08
C ILE A 48 0.91 13.13 -10.83
N ASN A 49 -0.43 13.16 -10.77
CA ASN A 49 -1.15 12.66 -9.61
C ASN A 49 -1.02 11.13 -9.52
N ILE A 50 -1.26 10.41 -10.63
CA ILE A 50 -1.04 8.96 -10.69
C ILE A 50 0.42 8.62 -10.40
N THR A 51 1.34 9.32 -11.08
CA THR A 51 2.79 9.05 -10.97
C THR A 51 3.26 9.16 -9.52
N HIS A 52 2.90 10.25 -8.83
CA HIS A 52 3.36 10.47 -7.47
C HIS A 52 2.68 9.54 -6.46
N ILE A 53 1.36 9.30 -6.58
CA ILE A 53 0.66 8.41 -5.65
C ILE A 53 1.22 6.98 -5.78
N ALA A 54 1.22 6.42 -7.00
CA ALA A 54 1.72 5.07 -7.23
C ALA A 54 3.23 4.97 -6.93
N GLY A 55 4.00 6.01 -7.28
CA GLY A 55 5.44 6.06 -7.05
C GLY A 55 5.83 6.13 -5.58
N PHE A 56 5.17 6.96 -4.76
CA PHE A 56 5.45 7.01 -3.32
C PHE A 56 5.14 5.67 -2.65
N ILE A 57 3.99 5.08 -3.00
CA ILE A 57 3.62 3.76 -2.49
C ILE A 57 4.65 2.70 -2.92
N LEU A 58 5.01 2.68 -4.21
CA LEU A 58 6.00 1.75 -4.76
C LEU A 58 7.34 1.84 -4.03
N VAL A 59 7.88 3.04 -3.88
CA VAL A 59 9.20 3.25 -3.27
C VAL A 59 9.20 2.79 -1.81
N LEU A 60 8.16 3.13 -1.04
CA LEU A 60 8.10 2.76 0.38
C LEU A 60 7.85 1.26 0.58
N THR A 61 6.95 0.66 -0.21
CA THR A 61 6.70 -0.79 -0.14
C THR A 61 7.93 -1.58 -0.59
N ALA A 62 8.58 -1.20 -1.69
CA ALA A 62 9.80 -1.85 -2.16
C ALA A 62 10.95 -1.69 -1.16
N SER A 63 11.08 -0.51 -0.55
CA SER A 63 12.09 -0.28 0.51
C SER A 63 11.83 -1.15 1.73
N SER A 64 10.58 -1.24 2.18
CA SER A 64 10.20 -2.12 3.29
C SER A 64 10.57 -3.57 2.97
N HIS A 65 10.14 -4.08 1.80
CA HIS A 65 10.45 -5.45 1.38
C HIS A 65 11.96 -5.71 1.27
N ALA A 66 12.72 -4.79 0.67
CA ALA A 66 14.17 -4.92 0.55
C ALA A 66 14.88 -5.00 1.90
N VAL A 67 14.39 -4.31 2.94
CA VAL A 67 14.97 -4.38 4.29
C VAL A 67 14.91 -5.79 4.87
N PHE A 68 13.84 -6.54 4.58
CA PHE A 68 13.69 -7.93 5.04
C PHE A 68 14.42 -8.93 4.14
N GLU A 69 14.28 -8.82 2.81
CA GLU A 69 14.93 -9.70 1.82
C GLU A 69 16.46 -9.64 1.87
N LEU A 70 17.03 -8.44 2.02
CA LEU A 70 18.48 -8.27 2.12
C LEU A 70 19.04 -8.72 3.49
N GLY A 71 18.18 -9.19 4.39
CA GLY A 71 18.58 -9.65 5.71
C GLY A 71 19.12 -8.56 6.62
N LEU A 72 18.86 -7.27 6.33
CA LEU A 72 19.34 -6.15 7.15
C LEU A 72 18.87 -6.25 8.59
N ILE A 73 17.67 -6.79 8.79
CA ILE A 73 17.09 -7.05 10.11
C ILE A 73 17.61 -8.38 10.68
N ASN A 74 17.66 -9.44 9.87
CA ASN A 74 18.09 -10.78 10.31
C ASN A 74 19.55 -10.84 10.78
N TYR A 75 20.43 -9.97 10.27
CA TYR A 75 21.85 -9.93 10.69
C TYR A 75 22.04 -9.43 12.13
N THR A 76 21.01 -8.83 12.74
CA THR A 76 21.12 -8.16 14.06
C THR A 76 20.28 -8.81 15.16
N ILE A 77 19.54 -9.88 14.87
CA ILE A 77 18.59 -10.50 15.81
C ILE A 77 19.07 -11.91 16.19
N PRO A 78 19.39 -12.15 17.47
CA PRO A 78 19.60 -13.51 17.95
C PRO A 78 18.26 -14.26 18.01
N ASP A 79 18.21 -15.47 17.44
CA ASP A 79 17.04 -16.38 17.47
C ASP A 79 16.54 -16.71 18.90
N GLU A 80 17.38 -16.46 19.90
CA GLU A 80 17.08 -16.69 21.31
C GLU A 80 16.03 -15.73 21.87
N ASN A 81 15.88 -14.52 21.31
CA ASN A 81 14.95 -13.50 21.83
C ASN A 81 13.78 -13.24 20.88
N LYS A 82 12.78 -14.13 20.93
CA LYS A 82 11.54 -14.05 20.12
C LYS A 82 10.76 -12.74 20.31
N LEU A 83 10.76 -12.18 21.53
CA LEU A 83 10.12 -10.91 21.81
C LEU A 83 10.79 -9.80 20.99
N LEU A 84 12.12 -9.71 21.06
CA LEU A 84 12.90 -8.72 20.33
C LEU A 84 12.72 -8.88 18.81
N GLN A 85 12.74 -10.12 18.32
CA GLN A 85 12.52 -10.42 16.90
C GLN A 85 11.16 -9.90 16.42
N GLY A 86 10.07 -10.29 17.08
CA GLY A 86 8.73 -9.85 16.71
C GLY A 86 8.57 -8.33 16.84
N THR A 87 9.14 -7.70 17.87
CA THR A 87 9.09 -6.24 18.04
C THR A 87 9.80 -5.51 16.91
N ILE A 88 10.95 -6.00 16.43
CA ILE A 88 11.65 -5.37 15.30
C ILE A 88 10.87 -5.55 14.00
N ILE A 89 10.37 -6.76 13.73
CA ILE A 89 9.62 -7.04 12.50
C ILE A 89 8.36 -6.17 12.41
N TYR A 90 7.47 -6.27 13.41
CA TYR A 90 6.23 -5.47 13.40
C TYR A 90 6.51 -3.97 13.57
N GLY A 91 7.54 -3.59 14.32
CA GLY A 91 7.92 -2.20 14.53
C GLY A 91 8.42 -1.53 13.25
N VAL A 92 9.28 -2.19 12.47
CA VAL A 92 9.78 -1.65 11.20
C VAL A 92 8.64 -1.54 10.18
N GLN A 93 7.82 -2.58 10.05
CA GLN A 93 6.65 -2.54 9.16
C GLN A 93 5.67 -1.43 9.56
N LEU A 94 5.42 -1.24 10.86
CA LEU A 94 4.61 -0.14 11.39
C LEU A 94 5.20 1.22 11.01
N LEU A 95 6.52 1.41 11.17
CA LEU A 95 7.20 2.65 10.81
C LEU A 95 7.07 2.96 9.32
N PHE A 96 7.30 1.99 8.44
CA PHE A 96 7.10 2.17 7.00
C PHE A 96 5.65 2.52 6.69
N SER A 97 4.69 1.82 7.28
CA SER A 97 3.26 2.04 7.03
C SER A 97 2.80 3.43 7.50
N ILE A 98 3.21 3.88 8.69
CA ILE A 98 2.92 5.24 9.18
C ILE A 98 3.58 6.29 8.29
N THR A 99 4.83 6.05 7.89
CA THR A 99 5.56 6.96 6.99
C THR A 99 4.83 7.11 5.66
N THR A 100 4.36 6.01 5.08
CA THR A 100 3.53 6.03 3.86
C THR A 100 2.24 6.78 4.08
N ALA A 101 1.52 6.54 5.18
CA ALA A 101 0.29 7.27 5.51
C ALA A 101 0.54 8.78 5.59
N LEU A 102 1.60 9.22 6.28
CA LEU A 102 1.96 10.63 6.40
C LEU A 102 2.32 11.26 5.05
N ILE A 103 3.11 10.57 4.23
CA ILE A 103 3.45 11.03 2.87
C ILE A 103 2.18 11.18 2.02
N LEU A 104 1.23 10.27 2.17
CA LEU A 104 -0.05 10.33 1.44
C LEU A 104 -0.98 11.44 1.96
N ILE A 105 -1.02 11.70 3.27
CA ILE A 105 -1.76 12.84 3.84
C ILE A 105 -1.23 14.16 3.28
N PHE A 106 0.09 14.32 3.24
CA PHE A 106 0.74 15.54 2.74
C PHE A 106 1.11 15.45 1.26
N ARG A 107 0.54 14.50 0.51
CA ARG A 107 0.94 14.16 -0.87
C ARG A 107 1.01 15.36 -1.76
N VAL A 108 -0.02 16.21 -1.74
CA VAL A 108 -0.11 17.40 -2.60
C VAL A 108 1.02 18.39 -2.30
N GLN A 109 1.35 18.60 -1.04
CA GLN A 109 2.41 19.53 -0.61
C GLN A 109 3.79 18.99 -1.00
N ILE A 110 4.04 17.71 -0.71
CA ILE A 110 5.28 17.01 -1.07
C ILE A 110 5.45 16.98 -2.60
N SER A 111 4.38 16.68 -3.32
CA SER A 111 4.38 16.65 -4.79
C SER A 111 4.74 18.02 -5.38
N ARG A 112 4.16 19.10 -4.85
CA ARG A 112 4.47 20.47 -5.29
C ARG A 112 5.91 20.86 -4.99
N LEU A 113 6.46 20.39 -3.87
CA LEU A 113 7.87 20.59 -3.54
C LEU A 113 8.80 19.90 -4.55
N ILE A 114 8.47 18.67 -4.96
CA ILE A 114 9.30 17.85 -5.86
C ILE A 114 9.17 18.29 -7.32
N SER A 115 7.95 18.33 -7.87
CA SER A 115 7.75 18.51 -9.32
C SER A 115 7.38 19.93 -9.74
N LYS A 116 7.08 20.84 -8.79
CA LYS A 116 6.70 22.25 -9.03
C LYS A 116 5.59 22.44 -10.08
N SER A 117 4.81 21.40 -10.35
CA SER A 117 3.79 21.43 -11.39
C SER A 117 2.48 22.03 -10.89
N LYS A 118 1.81 22.79 -11.77
CA LYS A 118 0.49 23.34 -11.52
C LYS A 118 -0.64 22.31 -11.66
N GLN A 119 -0.35 21.15 -12.28
CA GLN A 119 -1.31 20.06 -12.50
C GLN A 119 -1.52 19.17 -11.25
N ILE A 120 -0.88 19.52 -10.13
CA ILE A 120 -0.95 18.75 -8.88
C ILE A 120 -2.21 19.17 -8.13
N GLU A 121 -3.14 18.24 -8.11
CA GLU A 121 -4.48 18.43 -7.56
C GLU A 121 -4.79 17.35 -6.53
N LEU A 122 -5.66 17.72 -5.59
CA LEU A 122 -6.22 16.78 -4.63
C LEU A 122 -7.23 15.90 -5.37
N THR A 123 -7.05 14.59 -5.26
CA THR A 123 -7.92 13.58 -5.87
C THR A 123 -8.72 12.87 -4.80
N TYR A 124 -9.84 12.25 -5.18
CA TYR A 124 -10.60 11.38 -4.28
C TYR A 124 -9.77 10.21 -3.76
N PHE A 125 -8.74 9.80 -4.50
CA PHE A 125 -7.88 8.68 -4.14
C PHE A 125 -6.90 9.03 -3.02
N ASP A 126 -6.53 10.30 -2.82
CA ASP A 126 -5.71 10.72 -1.67
C ASP A 126 -6.36 10.36 -0.34
N GLY A 127 -7.68 10.52 -0.28
CA GLY A 127 -8.51 10.09 0.84
C GLY A 127 -8.38 8.58 1.09
N LEU A 128 -8.56 7.81 0.03
CA LEU A 128 -8.60 6.36 0.09
C LEU A 128 -7.25 5.76 0.51
N TYR A 129 -6.11 6.20 -0.06
CA TYR A 129 -4.82 5.57 0.26
C TYR A 129 -4.33 5.84 1.67
N HIS A 130 -4.48 7.06 2.20
CA HIS A 130 -4.02 7.30 3.56
C HIS A 130 -4.84 6.45 4.55
N TRP A 131 -6.14 6.24 4.31
CA TRP A 131 -6.95 5.32 5.12
C TRP A 131 -6.49 3.86 5.00
N ILE A 132 -6.10 3.38 3.81
CA ILE A 132 -5.52 2.04 3.66
C ILE A 132 -4.25 1.89 4.50
N TYR A 133 -3.35 2.87 4.46
CA TYR A 133 -2.11 2.81 5.22
C TYR A 133 -2.31 3.07 6.73
N MET A 134 -3.34 3.82 7.13
CA MET A 134 -3.77 3.89 8.53
C MET A 134 -4.30 2.53 9.02
N TYR A 135 -5.11 1.84 8.22
CA TYR A 135 -5.56 0.47 8.51
C TYR A 135 -4.37 -0.48 8.64
N THR A 136 -3.45 -0.48 7.67
CA THR A 136 -2.27 -1.35 7.68
C THR A 136 -1.39 -1.07 8.91
N SER A 137 -1.23 0.21 9.27
CA SER A 137 -0.52 0.61 10.50
C SER A 137 -1.22 0.08 11.75
N LEU A 138 -2.55 0.11 11.80
CA LEU A 138 -3.31 -0.46 12.91
C LEU A 138 -3.07 -1.97 13.02
N ILE A 139 -3.06 -2.71 11.91
CA ILE A 139 -2.77 -4.16 11.91
C ILE A 139 -1.35 -4.43 12.43
N TYR A 140 -0.34 -3.69 11.98
CA TYR A 140 1.02 -3.84 12.50
C TYR A 140 1.15 -3.47 13.98
N LEU A 141 0.45 -2.44 14.43
CA LEU A 141 0.41 -2.06 15.85
C LEU A 141 -0.23 -3.18 16.70
N LEU A 142 -1.36 -3.73 16.24
CA LEU A 142 -2.03 -4.83 16.92
C LEU A 142 -1.15 -6.09 16.95
N GLY A 143 -0.45 -6.40 15.86
CA GLY A 143 0.53 -7.48 15.81
C GLY A 143 1.68 -7.29 16.80
N LEU A 144 2.17 -6.06 16.96
CA LEU A 144 3.19 -5.72 17.96
C LEU A 144 2.67 -5.88 19.40
N VAL A 145 1.45 -5.42 19.68
CA VAL A 145 0.80 -5.59 20.98
C VAL A 145 0.59 -7.06 21.29
N GLU A 146 0.12 -7.85 20.32
CA GLU A 146 -0.12 -9.28 20.48
C GLU A 146 1.20 -10.04 20.69
N ASN A 147 2.28 -9.67 19.98
CA ASN A 147 3.62 -10.22 20.22
C ASN A 147 4.13 -9.97 21.65
N ILE A 148 3.89 -8.76 22.18
CA ILE A 148 4.22 -8.43 23.58
C ILE A 148 3.35 -9.24 24.55
N ALA A 149 2.04 -9.32 24.29
CA ALA A 149 1.10 -10.10 25.11
C ALA A 149 1.49 -11.59 25.16
N TRP A 150 1.85 -12.15 24.01
CA TRP A 150 2.25 -13.55 23.88
C TRP A 150 3.60 -13.81 24.56
N SER A 151 4.62 -12.98 24.29
CA SER A 151 5.98 -13.23 24.75
C SER A 151 6.24 -12.79 26.20
N TYR A 152 5.71 -11.65 26.63
CA TYR A 152 5.98 -11.06 27.94
C TYR A 152 4.94 -11.46 28.98
N PHE A 153 3.65 -11.42 28.62
CA PHE A 153 2.54 -11.75 29.53
C PHE A 153 2.10 -13.23 29.43
N ASN A 154 2.72 -14.02 28.54
CA ASN A 154 2.44 -15.44 28.33
C ASN A 154 0.96 -15.73 27.97
N LEU A 155 0.29 -14.77 27.32
CA LEU A 155 -1.12 -14.86 26.89
C LEU A 155 -1.26 -15.65 25.59
N LYS A 156 -0.91 -16.94 25.62
CA LYS A 156 -0.84 -17.80 24.42
C LYS A 156 -2.16 -18.00 23.67
N SER A 157 -3.29 -17.71 24.29
CA SER A 157 -4.62 -17.78 23.64
C SER A 157 -4.97 -16.55 22.82
N TRP A 158 -4.16 -15.50 22.89
CA TRP A 158 -4.37 -14.26 22.15
C TRP A 158 -3.52 -14.29 20.87
N THR A 159 -4.02 -14.97 19.84
CA THR A 159 -3.34 -15.15 18.53
C THR A 159 -4.19 -14.66 17.35
N PHE A 160 -5.25 -13.88 17.60
CA PHE A 160 -6.21 -13.52 16.56
C PHE A 160 -5.56 -12.75 15.40
N ILE A 161 -4.69 -11.78 15.71
CA ILE A 161 -4.01 -11.01 14.68
C ILE A 161 -2.94 -11.86 14.02
N TYR A 162 -2.17 -12.62 14.80
CA TYR A 162 -1.14 -13.51 14.28
C TYR A 162 -1.70 -14.52 13.28
N ASP A 163 -2.81 -15.18 13.61
CA ASP A 163 -3.44 -16.22 12.78
C ASP A 163 -4.07 -15.65 11.50
N ASN A 164 -4.44 -14.37 11.48
CA ASN A 164 -5.09 -13.72 10.34
C ASN A 164 -4.22 -12.64 9.66
N PHE A 165 -2.96 -12.51 10.08
CA PHE A 165 -2.11 -11.36 9.75
C PHE A 165 -1.96 -11.17 8.24
N GLU A 166 -1.56 -12.24 7.56
CA GLU A 166 -1.38 -12.25 6.12
C GLU A 166 -2.66 -11.84 5.38
N GLY A 167 -3.80 -12.44 5.74
CA GLY A 167 -5.09 -12.13 5.13
C GLY A 167 -5.47 -10.66 5.29
N LEU A 168 -5.26 -10.08 6.47
CA LEU A 168 -5.55 -8.66 6.76
C LEU A 168 -4.67 -7.74 5.89
N ILE A 169 -3.38 -8.05 5.75
CA ILE A 169 -2.44 -7.27 4.92
C ILE A 169 -2.74 -7.45 3.42
N TYR A 170 -3.00 -8.67 2.95
CA TYR A 170 -3.31 -8.94 1.55
C TYR A 170 -4.59 -8.25 1.10
N ILE A 171 -5.60 -8.15 1.96
CA ILE A 171 -6.81 -7.36 1.70
C ILE A 171 -6.44 -5.89 1.50
N ALA A 172 -5.59 -5.30 2.34
CA ALA A 172 -5.14 -3.92 2.18
C ALA A 172 -4.42 -3.70 0.85
N TRP A 173 -3.51 -4.60 0.49
CA TRP A 173 -2.78 -4.54 -0.79
C TRP A 173 -3.70 -4.71 -1.99
N ALA A 174 -4.69 -5.59 -1.91
CA ALA A 174 -5.65 -5.79 -2.98
C ALA A 174 -6.53 -4.55 -3.20
N ILE A 175 -7.02 -3.95 -2.11
CA ILE A 175 -7.76 -2.68 -2.18
C ILE A 175 -6.87 -1.57 -2.76
N CYS A 176 -5.59 -1.53 -2.36
CA CYS A 176 -4.61 -0.60 -2.91
C CYS A 176 -4.46 -0.80 -4.43
N CYS A 177 -4.19 -2.02 -4.89
CA CYS A 177 -4.11 -2.35 -6.32
C CYS A 177 -5.37 -1.97 -7.08
N GLY A 178 -6.55 -2.28 -6.54
CA GLY A 178 -7.83 -1.91 -7.16
C GLY A 178 -8.04 -0.42 -7.26
N ALA A 179 -7.63 0.34 -6.25
CA ALA A 179 -7.67 1.79 -6.29
C ALA A 179 -6.71 2.36 -7.35
N VAL A 180 -5.49 1.82 -7.49
CA VAL A 180 -4.51 2.36 -8.45
C VAL A 180 -4.94 2.05 -9.87
N LEU A 181 -5.42 0.83 -10.13
CA LEU A 181 -5.98 0.46 -11.43
C LEU A 181 -7.21 1.29 -11.79
N THR A 182 -8.10 1.54 -10.81
CA THR A 182 -9.25 2.41 -11.04
C THR A 182 -8.79 3.82 -11.43
N MET A 183 -7.80 4.38 -10.73
CA MET A 183 -7.25 5.70 -11.04
C MET A 183 -6.69 5.75 -12.48
N MET A 184 -5.98 4.71 -12.89
CA MET A 184 -5.46 4.54 -14.24
C MET A 184 -6.58 4.53 -15.29
N ILE A 185 -7.64 3.74 -15.07
CA ILE A 185 -8.80 3.65 -15.98
C ILE A 185 -9.54 5.00 -16.08
N CYS A 186 -9.70 5.70 -14.95
CA CYS A 186 -10.33 7.02 -14.91
C CYS A 186 -9.55 8.05 -15.74
N SER A 187 -8.21 8.07 -15.60
CA SER A 187 -7.33 8.96 -16.35
C SER A 187 -7.26 8.62 -17.85
N ALA A 188 -7.40 7.34 -18.21
CA ALA A 188 -7.57 6.94 -19.61
C ALA A 188 -8.85 7.55 -20.20
N LYS A 189 -9.98 7.38 -19.50
CA LYS A 189 -11.29 7.84 -19.96
C LYS A 189 -11.43 9.35 -20.08
N SER A 190 -10.88 10.13 -19.14
CA SER A 190 -11.01 11.59 -19.15
C SER A 190 -10.34 12.25 -20.36
N ASN A 191 -9.28 11.64 -20.88
CA ASN A 191 -8.54 12.15 -22.03
C ASN A 191 -9.15 11.72 -23.37
N ASP A 192 -9.80 10.55 -23.44
CA ASP A 192 -10.49 10.10 -24.67
C ASP A 192 -11.79 10.86 -24.91
N SER A 193 -12.40 11.45 -23.88
CA SER A 193 -13.55 12.36 -24.00
C SER A 193 -13.21 13.76 -24.58
N GLN A 194 -12.00 13.97 -25.09
CA GLN A 194 -11.70 15.11 -25.97
C GLN A 194 -12.10 14.78 -27.44
N GLU A 195 -13.39 14.61 -27.68
CA GLU A 195 -13.97 14.86 -29.01
C GLU A 195 -13.75 16.35 -29.38
N PRO A 196 -13.55 16.69 -30.66
CA PRO A 196 -13.01 17.99 -31.06
C PRO A 196 -13.93 19.10 -30.60
N ARG A 197 -13.37 20.06 -29.84
CA ARG A 197 -14.02 21.34 -29.64
C ARG A 197 -14.20 21.96 -31.02
N LEU A 198 -15.44 21.98 -31.51
CA LEU A 198 -15.84 22.86 -32.59
C LEU A 198 -15.58 24.29 -32.09
N SER A 199 -14.53 24.88 -32.65
CA SER A 199 -14.26 26.32 -32.63
C SER A 199 -15.37 27.09 -33.31
#